data_AF-A0A7J8P042-F1
#
_entry.id   AF-A0A7J8P042-F1
#
_cell.length_a   1.000
_cell.length_b   1.000
_cell.length_c   1.000
_cell.angle_alpha   90.00
_cell.angle_beta   90.00
_cell.angle_gamma   90.00
#
_symmetry.space_group_name_H-M   'P 1'
#
loop_
_entity.id
_entity.type
_entity.pdbx_description
1 polymer ?
#
loop_
_entity_poly.entity_id
_entity_poly.type
_entity_poly.pdbx_seq_one_letter_code
_entity_poly.pdbx_strand_id
1 'polypeptide(L)'
;MFIARIKVHELRDKSKTELLSQLKELKAELSLLRVAKVTGGAPNKLSKIKVVRLSIAQVLTVISQKQKAALREAYKKKKFLPLDLRPKKTR
;
A
#
# COMPACT_ATOMS: atom_id res chain seq x y z
N MET A 1 12.98 20.59 3.18
CA MET A 1 12.67 19.97 4.49
C MET A 1 12.22 18.53 4.26
N PHE A 2 13.03 17.57 4.68
CA PHE A 2 12.86 16.14 4.39
C PHE A 2 11.63 15.58 5.09
N ILE A 3 10.67 15.09 4.31
CA ILE A 3 9.51 14.36 4.84
C ILE A 3 9.93 12.89 4.96
N ALA A 4 9.83 12.35 6.17
CA ALA A 4 10.16 10.96 6.47
C ALA A 4 9.36 10.03 5.54
N ARG A 5 10.07 9.39 4.61
CA ARG A 5 9.49 8.36 3.74
C ARG A 5 9.27 7.11 4.58
N ILE A 6 8.08 6.50 4.44
CA ILE A 6 7.81 5.21 5.07
C ILE A 6 8.81 4.19 4.54
N LYS A 7 9.46 3.45 5.44
CA LYS A 7 10.37 2.37 5.06
C LYS A 7 9.57 1.08 4.95
N VAL A 8 9.74 0.37 3.84
CA VAL A 8 8.92 -0.80 3.53
C VAL A 8 9.22 -1.98 4.47
N HIS A 9 10.44 -2.09 4.99
CA HIS A 9 10.77 -3.16 5.95
C HIS A 9 9.95 -3.03 7.24
N GLU A 10 9.79 -1.81 7.77
CA GLU A 10 8.98 -1.55 8.98
C GLU A 10 7.51 -1.91 8.78
N LEU A 11 6.99 -1.88 7.54
CA LEU A 11 5.62 -2.27 7.24
C LEU A 11 5.42 -3.79 7.23
N ARG A 12 6.48 -4.56 6.98
CA ARG A 12 6.39 -6.04 6.92
C ARG A 12 6.23 -6.65 8.30
N ASP A 13 6.75 -6.00 9.34
CA ASP A 13 6.67 -6.51 10.71
C ASP A 13 5.34 -6.18 11.39
N LYS A 14 4.58 -5.22 10.84
CA LYS A 14 3.28 -4.79 11.37
C LYS A 14 2.14 -5.77 11.11
N SER A 15 1.13 -5.73 11.97
CA SER A 15 -0.08 -6.54 11.86
C SER A 15 -1.01 -6.04 10.72
N LYS A 16 -1.94 -6.89 10.27
CA LYS A 16 -2.89 -6.52 9.21
C LYS A 16 -3.80 -5.37 9.64
N THR A 17 -4.21 -5.36 10.90
CA THR A 17 -5.09 -4.32 11.47
C THR A 17 -4.40 -2.97 11.51
N GLU A 18 -3.14 -2.92 11.94
CA GLU A 18 -2.31 -1.71 11.91
C GLU A 18 -2.14 -1.18 10.48
N LEU A 19 -1.82 -2.04 9.51
CA LEU A 19 -1.68 -1.63 8.12
C LEU A 19 -2.97 -1.03 7.54
N LEU A 20 -4.14 -1.55 7.93
CA LEU A 20 -5.44 -1.01 7.52
C LEU A 20 -5.76 0.33 8.19
N SER A 21 -5.41 0.49 9.46
CA SER A 21 -5.52 1.76 10.18
C SER A 21 -4.64 2.83 9.53
N GLN A 22 -3.35 2.54 9.30
CA GLN A 22 -2.43 3.44 8.60
C GLN A 22 -2.92 3.81 7.19
N LEU A 23 -3.51 2.86 6.47
CA LEU A 23 -4.08 3.11 5.15
C LEU A 23 -5.28 4.08 5.20
N LYS A 24 -6.11 4.01 6.24
CA LYS A 24 -7.24 4.93 6.42
C LYS A 24 -6.75 6.35 6.69
N GLU A 25 -5.76 6.51 7.55
CA GLU A 25 -5.14 7.80 7.87
C GLU A 25 -4.49 8.44 6.65
N LEU A 26 -3.67 7.69 5.90
CA LEU A 26 -3.03 8.19 4.68
C LEU A 26 -4.03 8.61 3.60
N LYS A 27 -5.17 7.91 3.49
CA LYS A 27 -6.25 8.30 2.57
C LYS A 27 -6.95 9.59 3.00
N ALA A 28 -7.17 9.78 4.30
CA ALA A 28 -7.74 11.01 4.84
C ALA A 28 -6.79 12.20 4.59
N GLU A 29 -5.49 12.03 4.86
CA GLU A 29 -4.47 13.04 4.57
C GLU A 29 -4.44 13.39 3.08
N LEU A 30 -4.47 12.39 2.19
CA LEU A 30 -4.50 12.63 0.75
C LEU A 30 -5.74 13.45 0.33
N SER A 31 -6.91 13.19 0.92
CA SER A 31 -8.12 13.95 0.64
C SER A 31 -7.95 15.44 0.98
N LEU A 32 -7.43 15.73 2.17
CA LEU A 32 -7.14 17.09 2.62
C LEU A 32 -6.13 17.80 1.69
N LEU A 33 -5.07 17.10 1.28
CA LEU A 33 -4.07 17.65 0.37
C LEU A 33 -4.63 17.92 -1.04
N ARG A 34 -5.64 17.16 -1.49
CA ARG A 34 -6.31 17.41 -2.78
C ARG A 34 -7.17 18.67 -2.73
N VAL A 35 -7.88 18.92 -1.62
CA VAL A 35 -8.62 20.17 -1.42
C VAL A 35 -7.66 21.36 -1.34
N ALA A 36 -6.55 21.21 -0.61
CA ALA A 36 -5.51 22.24 -0.53
C ALA A 36 -4.90 22.56 -1.90
N LYS A 37 -4.80 21.58 -2.82
CA LYS A 37 -4.34 21.82 -4.19
C LYS A 37 -5.30 22.74 -4.96
N VAL A 38 -6.61 22.54 -4.83
CA VAL A 38 -7.63 23.31 -5.57
C VAL A 38 -7.74 24.74 -5.04
N THR A 39 -7.56 24.93 -3.74
CA THR A 39 -7.67 26.23 -3.05
C THR A 39 -6.39 27.09 -3.11
N GLY A 40 -5.39 26.70 -3.93
CA GLY A 40 -4.13 27.45 -4.06
C GLY A 40 -3.19 27.31 -2.86
N GLY A 41 -3.17 26.15 -2.22
CA GLY A 41 -2.37 25.89 -1.01
C GLY A 41 -0.85 25.96 -1.22
N ALA A 42 -0.13 26.20 -0.11
CA ALA A 42 1.32 26.39 -0.10
C ALA A 42 2.12 25.26 -0.79
N PRO A 43 3.25 25.58 -1.46
CA PRO A 43 4.08 24.60 -2.18
C PRO A 43 4.47 23.37 -1.37
N ASN A 44 4.76 23.54 -0.07
CA ASN A 44 5.08 22.45 0.84
C ASN A 44 3.96 21.39 0.97
N LYS A 45 2.68 21.81 0.88
CA LYS A 45 1.53 20.89 0.89
C LYS A 45 1.40 20.16 -0.45
N LEU A 46 1.75 20.79 -1.56
CA LEU A 46 1.72 20.17 -2.89
C LEU A 46 2.78 19.08 -3.04
N SER A 47 4.00 19.32 -2.55
CA SER A 47 5.09 18.34 -2.59
C SER A 47 4.76 17.06 -1.79
N LYS A 48 3.92 17.17 -0.75
CA LYS A 48 3.45 16.03 0.07
C LYS A 48 2.58 15.05 -0.70
N ILE A 49 1.82 15.51 -1.70
CA ILE A 49 0.87 14.67 -2.45
C ILE A 49 1.56 13.45 -3.07
N LYS A 50 2.73 13.66 -3.69
CA LYS A 50 3.50 12.56 -4.31
C LYS A 50 3.96 11.55 -3.26
N VAL A 51 4.43 12.03 -2.11
CA VAL A 51 4.93 11.19 -1.02
C VAL A 51 3.80 10.34 -0.44
N VAL A 52 2.66 10.95 -0.10
CA VAL A 52 1.50 10.25 0.47
C VAL A 52 0.95 9.20 -0.51
N ARG A 53 0.88 9.51 -1.81
CA ARG A 53 0.46 8.53 -2.83
C ARG A 53 1.39 7.32 -2.88
N LEU A 54 2.70 7.54 -2.81
CA LEU A 54 3.68 6.46 -2.80
C LEU A 54 3.56 5.61 -1.53
N SER A 55 3.37 6.24 -0.38
CA SER A 55 3.15 5.56 0.90
C SER A 55 1.92 4.65 0.86
N ILE A 56 0.79 5.12 0.32
CA ILE A 56 -0.43 4.29 0.16
C ILE A 56 -0.14 3.07 -0.72
N ALA A 57 0.56 3.26 -1.84
CA ALA A 57 0.92 2.17 -2.74
C ALA A 57 1.82 1.13 -2.05
N GLN A 58 2.77 1.56 -1.23
CA GLN A 58 3.64 0.67 -0.47
C GLN A 58 2.86 -0.17 0.55
N VAL A 59 1.96 0.44 1.33
CA VAL A 59 1.11 -0.28 2.31
C VAL A 59 0.23 -1.32 1.61
N LEU A 60 -0.44 -0.94 0.53
CA LEU A 60 -1.26 -1.86 -0.28
C LEU A 60 -0.45 -3.02 -0.85
N THR A 61 0.78 -2.75 -1.29
CA THR A 61 1.69 -3.76 -1.81
C THR A 61 2.04 -4.80 -0.75
N VAL A 62 2.37 -4.37 0.47
CA VAL A 62 2.70 -5.29 1.58
C VAL A 62 1.49 -6.12 1.98
N ILE A 63 0.29 -5.53 2.06
CA ILE A 63 -0.96 -6.26 2.33
C ILE A 63 -1.19 -7.35 1.27
N SER A 64 -1.06 -7.00 -0.02
CA SER A 64 -1.24 -7.95 -1.12
C SER A 64 -0.21 -9.07 -1.10
N GLN A 65 1.05 -8.76 -0.81
CA GLN A 65 2.12 -9.74 -0.66
C GLN A 65 1.82 -10.75 0.46
N LYS A 66 1.46 -10.27 1.66
CA LYS A 66 1.09 -11.13 2.80
C LYS A 66 -0.11 -12.01 2.48
N GLN A 67 -1.15 -11.45 1.86
CA GLN A 67 -2.34 -12.21 1.47
C GLN A 67 -2.00 -13.30 0.44
N LYS A 68 -1.23 -12.97 -0.59
CA LYS A 68 -0.80 -13.96 -1.61
C LYS A 68 0.09 -15.04 -1.01
N ALA A 69 1.00 -14.71 -0.09
CA ALA A 69 1.84 -15.69 0.59
C ALA A 69 0.99 -16.68 1.40
N ALA A 70 0.05 -16.19 2.22
CA ALA A 70 -0.86 -17.04 2.99
C ALA A 70 -1.71 -17.95 2.09
N LEU A 71 -2.22 -17.42 0.97
CA LEU A 71 -2.96 -18.21 -0.02
C LEU A 71 -2.08 -19.27 -0.71
N ARG A 72 -0.82 -18.97 -1.04
CA ARG A 72 0.08 -19.98 -1.62
C ARG A 72 0.34 -21.14 -0.67
N GLU A 73 0.53 -20.87 0.62
CA GLU A 73 0.70 -21.94 1.62
C GLU A 73 -0.58 -22.78 1.77
N ALA A 74 -1.76 -22.14 1.84
CA ALA A 74 -3.04 -22.84 1.97
C ALA A 74 -3.39 -23.74 0.75
N TYR A 75 -2.84 -23.45 -0.43
CA TYR A 75 -3.11 -24.17 -1.67
C TYR A 75 -1.93 -25.01 -2.20
N LYS A 76 -0.79 -25.04 -1.48
CA LYS A 76 0.47 -25.65 -1.95
C LYS A 76 0.37 -27.11 -2.40
N LYS A 77 -0.50 -27.91 -1.76
CA LYS A 77 -0.68 -29.35 -2.03
C LYS A 77 -2.00 -29.67 -2.73
N LYS A 78 -2.78 -28.67 -3.11
CA LYS A 78 -4.09 -28.87 -3.76
C LYS A 78 -3.89 -29.02 -5.26
N LYS A 79 -4.54 -30.02 -5.86
CA LYS A 79 -4.51 -30.27 -7.31
C LYS A 79 -5.02 -29.08 -8.13
N PHE A 80 -6.05 -28.38 -7.63
CA PHE A 80 -6.67 -27.25 -8.30
C PHE A 80 -6.27 -25.92 -7.64
N LEU A 81 -5.42 -25.18 -8.34
CA LEU A 81 -5.02 -23.82 -7.96
C LEU A 81 -5.95 -22.78 -8.59
N PRO A 82 -6.33 -21.73 -7.84
CA PRO A 82 -6.94 -20.51 -8.39
C PRO A 82 -6.05 -19.89 -9.48
N LEU A 83 -6.65 -19.31 -10.52
CA LEU A 83 -5.93 -18.73 -11.67
C LEU A 83 -4.84 -17.73 -11.24
N ASP A 84 -5.11 -16.90 -10.24
CA ASP A 84 -4.17 -15.90 -9.72
C ASP A 84 -2.91 -16.46 -9.05
N LEU A 85 -2.95 -17.72 -8.61
CA LEU A 85 -1.82 -18.40 -7.98
C LEU A 85 -1.06 -19.31 -8.95
N ARG A 86 -1.59 -19.52 -10.17
CA ARG A 86 -0.92 -20.33 -11.18
C ARG A 86 0.34 -19.63 -11.68
N PRO A 87 1.41 -20.38 -12.02
CA PRO A 87 2.57 -19.81 -12.67
C PRO A 87 2.14 -19.21 -14.01
N LYS A 88 2.48 -17.93 -14.23
CA LYS A 88 2.21 -17.26 -15.51
C LYS A 88 3.22 -17.74 -16.54
N LYS A 89 2.76 -18.55 -17.50
CA LYS A 89 3.50 -18.93 -18.70
C LYS A 89 3.08 -18.01 -19.87
N THR A 90 3.75 -18.13 -21.01
CA THR A 90 3.23 -17.59 -22.27
C THR A 90 1.90 -18.26 -22.60
N ARG A 91 1.09 -17.61 -23.45
CA ARG A 91 -0.18 -18.19 -23.93
C ARG A 91 0.07 -19.56 -24.56
#